data_AF-A0A0D2AML7-F1
#
_entry.id   AF-A0A0D2AML7-F1
#
_cell.length_a   1.000
_cell.length_b   1.000
_cell.length_c   1.000
_cell.angle_alpha   90.00
_cell.angle_beta   90.00
_cell.angle_gamma   90.00
#
_symmetry.space_group_name_H-M   'P 1'
#
loop_
_entity.id
_entity.type
_entity.pdbx_description
1 polymer ?
#
loop_
_entity_poly.entity_id
_entity_poly.type
_entity_poly.pdbx_seq_one_letter_code
_entity_poly.pdbx_strand_id
1 'polypeptide(L)'
;MFTIHTDGRVHTFRYVSARFADKQDRTLDFTFCDVDKAIIARNILLLSLIIDDIDGTRNSLHWNIYYHFRIDENSLHLLQNQARKLYALAVSLGTWHESKYGRLIKLCDHGSLEKVREMWKFYGFERKGNEISRFKEHLDACIRKSKST
;
A
#
# COMPACT_ATOMS: atom_id res chain seq x y z
N MET A 1 22.57 -5.24 8.67
CA MET A 1 23.05 -5.38 7.29
C MET A 1 23.08 -6.86 6.98
N PHE A 2 22.10 -7.38 6.24
CA PHE A 2 22.11 -8.77 5.81
C PHE A 2 22.09 -8.77 4.28
N THR A 3 23.19 -9.22 3.70
CA THR A 3 23.34 -9.46 2.26
C THR A 3 23.10 -10.95 2.03
N ILE A 4 22.06 -11.30 1.28
CA ILE A 4 21.90 -12.65 0.74
C ILE A 4 22.29 -12.56 -0.74
N HIS A 5 23.35 -13.26 -1.11
CA HIS A 5 23.73 -13.46 -2.50
C HIS A 5 22.95 -14.67 -3.03
N THR A 6 22.02 -14.43 -3.95
CA THR A 6 21.55 -15.45 -4.88
C THR A 6 21.46 -14.88 -6.28
N ASP A 7 21.74 -15.77 -7.22
CA ASP A 7 22.12 -15.59 -8.61
C ASP A 7 21.11 -14.76 -9.47
N GLY A 8 21.66 -13.91 -10.33
CA GLY A 8 21.02 -13.54 -11.59
C GLY A 8 20.31 -12.18 -11.68
N ARG A 9 19.33 -11.86 -10.84
CA ARG A 9 18.59 -10.57 -10.87
C ARG A 9 17.84 -10.33 -9.56
N VAL A 10 18.51 -9.71 -8.58
CA VAL A 10 17.88 -9.26 -7.35
C VAL A 10 17.18 -7.92 -7.62
N HIS A 11 15.86 -7.93 -7.78
CA HIS A 11 15.07 -6.71 -7.66
C HIS A 11 14.92 -6.37 -6.18
N THR A 12 15.95 -5.76 -5.60
CA THR A 12 15.91 -5.26 -4.22
C THR A 12 14.91 -4.10 -4.15
N PHE A 13 13.82 -4.28 -3.41
CA PHE A 13 13.11 -3.14 -2.81
C PHE A 13 14.01 -2.60 -1.69
N ARG A 14 14.51 -1.37 -1.84
CA ARG A 14 15.35 -0.75 -0.82
C ARG A 14 14.48 0.14 0.06
N TYR A 15 14.15 -0.38 1.25
CA TYR A 15 13.80 0.33 2.48
C TYR A 15 12.69 1.40 2.39
N VAL A 16 11.58 1.16 3.09
CA VAL A 16 10.59 2.20 3.43
C VAL A 16 10.65 2.42 4.94
N SER A 17 10.99 3.61 5.42
CA SER A 17 11.02 3.98 6.85
C SER A 17 9.83 4.90 7.16
N ALA A 18 8.94 4.59 8.10
CA ALA A 18 7.92 5.55 8.56
C ALA A 18 8.23 6.07 9.96
N ARG A 19 8.27 7.41 10.12
CA ARG A 19 8.50 8.17 11.35
C ARG A 19 7.21 8.69 11.92
N PHE A 20 6.91 8.30 13.15
CA PHE A 20 5.84 8.88 13.95
C PHE A 20 6.44 9.37 15.27
N ALA A 21 6.08 10.59 15.71
CA ALA A 21 6.43 11.09 17.03
C ALA A 21 5.21 10.93 17.95
N ASP A 22 5.38 10.19 19.04
CA ASP A 22 4.37 10.12 20.12
C ASP A 22 4.42 11.40 20.99
N LYS A 23 3.43 11.61 21.87
CA LYS A 23 3.38 12.70 22.87
C LYS A 23 4.63 12.77 23.76
N GLN A 24 5.47 11.73 23.79
CA GLN A 24 6.75 11.67 24.51
C GLN A 24 7.98 11.87 23.60
N ASP A 25 7.81 12.42 22.39
CA ASP A 25 8.89 12.68 21.42
C ASP A 25 9.68 11.43 20.98
N ARG A 26 9.07 10.25 21.11
CA ARG A 26 9.67 9.00 20.63
C ARG A 26 9.42 8.86 19.14
N THR A 27 10.49 8.89 18.35
CA THR A 27 10.46 8.57 16.92
C THR A 27 10.34 7.07 16.71
N LEU A 28 9.20 6.59 16.24
CA LEU A 28 8.99 5.23 15.75
C LEU A 28 9.42 5.17 14.29
N ASP A 29 10.45 4.38 13.96
CA ASP A 29 10.88 4.09 12.59
C ASP A 29 10.35 2.70 12.15
N PHE A 30 9.37 2.66 11.24
CA PHE A 30 8.87 1.41 10.66
C PHE A 30 9.60 1.09 9.38
N THR A 31 10.35 -0.02 9.33
CA THR A 31 11.01 -0.45 8.10
C THR A 31 10.19 -1.54 7.40
N PHE A 32 9.73 -1.29 6.17
CA PHE A 32 9.10 -2.32 5.34
C PHE A 32 10.15 -2.99 4.44
N CYS A 33 10.38 -4.29 4.67
CA CYS A 33 11.37 -5.12 3.97
C CYS A 33 10.74 -6.28 3.20
N ASP A 34 9.57 -6.05 2.59
CA ASP A 34 8.91 -7.10 1.81
C ASP A 34 9.44 -7.18 0.38
N VAL A 35 9.42 -8.38 -0.20
CA VAL A 35 9.72 -8.59 -1.62
C VAL A 35 8.51 -8.26 -2.50
N ASP A 36 7.30 -8.33 -1.95
CA ASP A 36 6.07 -8.05 -2.68
C ASP A 36 5.69 -6.57 -2.59
N LYS A 37 5.76 -5.91 -3.75
CA LYS A 37 5.33 -4.52 -3.95
C LYS A 37 3.89 -4.26 -3.51
N ALA A 38 3.01 -5.24 -3.64
CA ALA A 38 1.61 -5.12 -3.25
C ALA A 38 1.46 -4.99 -1.73
N ILE A 39 2.28 -5.73 -0.97
CA ILE A 39 2.28 -5.66 0.49
C ILE A 39 2.79 -4.29 0.95
N ILE A 40 3.90 -3.81 0.39
CA ILE A 40 4.44 -2.47 0.71
C ILE A 40 3.41 -1.38 0.38
N ALA A 41 2.82 -1.43 -0.82
CA ALA A 41 1.83 -0.44 -1.24
C ALA A 41 0.59 -0.43 -0.34
N ARG A 42 0.11 -1.60 0.09
CA ARG A 42 -1.02 -1.73 1.03
C ARG A 42 -0.68 -1.18 2.41
N ASN A 43 0.52 -1.45 2.92
CA ASN A 43 0.96 -0.97 4.23
C ASN A 43 1.05 0.57 4.26
N ILE A 44 1.66 1.17 3.24
CA ILE A 44 1.74 2.63 3.14
C ILE A 44 0.34 3.24 2.97
N LEU A 45 -0.55 2.59 2.21
CA LEU A 45 -1.95 3.01 2.08
C LEU A 45 -2.64 3.00 3.45
N LEU A 46 -2.50 1.93 4.23
CA LEU A 46 -3.06 1.86 5.58
C LEU A 46 -2.51 2.96 6.49
N LEU A 47 -1.18 3.16 6.53
CA LEU A 47 -0.57 4.23 7.33
C LEU A 47 -1.10 5.61 6.91
N SER A 48 -1.27 5.84 5.62
CA SER A 48 -1.81 7.11 5.11
C SER A 48 -3.29 7.32 5.48
N LEU A 49 -4.07 6.25 5.61
CA LEU A 49 -5.45 6.32 6.11
C LEU A 49 -5.48 6.67 7.59
N ILE A 50 -4.59 6.07 8.40
CA ILE A 50 -4.44 6.39 9.82
C ILE A 50 -4.01 7.85 10.02
N ILE A 51 -3.08 8.34 9.20
CA ILE A 51 -2.65 9.75 9.22
C ILE A 51 -3.81 10.70 8.89
N ASP A 52 -4.73 10.31 8.01
CA ASP A 52 -5.89 11.12 7.63
C ASP A 52 -7.06 11.00 8.62
N ASP A 53 -7.11 9.98 9.47
CA ASP A 53 -8.18 9.72 10.44
C ASP A 53 -7.83 10.23 11.84
N ILE A 54 -7.76 11.56 11.96
CA ILE A 54 -7.37 12.26 13.20
C ILE A 54 -8.29 11.89 14.37
N ASP A 55 -9.57 11.66 14.10
CA ASP A 55 -10.58 11.34 15.12
C ASP A 55 -10.71 9.84 15.39
N GLY A 56 -9.98 8.98 14.66
CA GLY A 56 -9.98 7.52 14.84
C GLY A 56 -11.33 6.85 14.56
N THR A 57 -12.22 7.50 13.82
CA THR A 57 -13.61 7.06 13.64
C THR A 57 -13.76 6.01 12.55
N ARG A 58 -12.73 5.80 11.71
CA ARG A 58 -12.79 4.97 10.51
C ARG A 58 -12.08 3.63 10.66
N ASN A 59 -11.78 3.23 11.90
CA ASN A 59 -11.09 1.99 12.22
C ASN A 59 -11.66 0.75 11.50
N SER A 60 -12.98 0.58 11.48
CA SER A 60 -13.62 -0.56 10.80
C SER A 60 -13.34 -0.60 9.28
N LEU A 61 -13.39 0.55 8.61
CA LEU A 61 -13.10 0.66 7.18
C LEU A 61 -11.62 0.38 6.88
N HIS A 62 -10.71 0.85 7.75
CA HIS A 62 -9.28 0.58 7.61
C HIS A 62 -8.98 -0.93 7.71
N TRP A 63 -9.60 -1.61 8.67
CA TRP A 63 -9.44 -3.05 8.84
C TRP A 63 -10.05 -3.86 7.69
N ASN A 64 -11.22 -3.47 7.20
CA ASN A 64 -11.83 -4.07 6.01
C ASN A 64 -10.86 -4.01 4.82
N ILE A 65 -10.26 -2.84 4.57
CA ILE A 65 -9.27 -2.63 3.51
C ILE A 65 -8.03 -3.51 3.70
N TYR A 66 -7.57 -3.68 4.93
CA TYR A 66 -6.33 -4.39 5.20
C TYR A 66 -6.47 -5.92 5.19
N TYR A 67 -7.58 -6.46 5.72
CA TYR A 67 -7.71 -7.90 5.92
C TYR A 67 -8.64 -8.61 4.95
N HIS A 68 -9.64 -7.94 4.37
CA HIS A 68 -10.65 -8.64 3.57
C HIS A 68 -10.24 -8.72 2.10
N PHE A 69 -10.29 -9.93 1.53
CA PHE A 69 -10.13 -10.14 0.09
C PHE A 69 -11.27 -9.51 -0.73
N ARG A 70 -12.46 -9.41 -0.14
CA ARG A 70 -13.62 -8.70 -0.69
C ARG A 70 -14.00 -7.59 0.26
N ILE A 71 -13.93 -6.37 -0.23
CA ILE A 71 -14.29 -5.17 0.53
C ILE A 71 -15.65 -4.65 0.05
N ASP A 72 -16.39 -4.04 0.97
CA ASP A 72 -17.64 -3.37 0.65
C ASP A 72 -17.40 -2.09 -0.17
N GLU A 73 -18.47 -1.55 -0.74
CA GLU A 73 -18.39 -0.41 -1.64
C GLU A 73 -17.84 0.87 -0.95
N ASN A 74 -18.13 1.06 0.35
CA ASN A 74 -17.59 2.20 1.09
C ASN A 74 -16.08 2.05 1.31
N SER A 75 -15.63 0.85 1.70
CA SER A 75 -14.21 0.53 1.81
C SER A 75 -13.48 0.63 0.46
N LEU A 76 -14.11 0.20 -0.64
CA LEU A 76 -13.56 0.35 -1.99
C LEU A 76 -13.41 1.82 -2.37
N HIS A 77 -14.44 2.63 -2.14
CA HIS A 77 -14.40 4.06 -2.44
C HIS A 77 -13.31 4.78 -1.63
N LEU A 78 -13.17 4.44 -0.34
CA LEU A 78 -12.10 4.96 0.51
C LEU A 78 -10.72 4.54 0.00
N LEU A 79 -10.53 3.27 -0.34
CA LEU A 79 -9.28 2.74 -0.91
C LEU A 79 -8.92 3.47 -2.21
N GLN A 80 -9.87 3.62 -3.13
CA GLN A 80 -9.64 4.29 -4.41
C GLN A 80 -9.25 5.75 -4.23
N ASN A 81 -9.98 6.48 -3.36
CA ASN A 81 -9.68 7.87 -3.05
C ASN A 81 -8.28 8.02 -2.48
N GLN A 82 -7.92 7.18 -1.51
CA GLN A 82 -6.60 7.26 -0.89
C GLN A 82 -5.49 6.87 -1.87
N ALA A 83 -5.68 5.81 -2.64
CA ALA A 83 -4.73 5.39 -3.65
C ALA A 83 -4.49 6.47 -4.72
N ARG A 84 -5.55 7.18 -5.17
CA ARG A 84 -5.39 8.30 -6.11
C ARG A 84 -4.56 9.45 -5.54
N LYS A 85 -4.75 9.81 -4.25
CA LYS A 85 -3.93 10.82 -3.58
C LYS A 85 -2.46 10.40 -3.55
N LEU A 86 -2.18 9.17 -3.11
CA LEU A 86 -0.81 8.65 -3.02
C LEU A 86 -0.16 8.57 -4.41
N TYR A 87 -0.91 8.10 -5.41
CA TYR A 87 -0.48 8.12 -6.81
C TYR A 87 -0.15 9.54 -7.28
N ALA A 88 -0.94 10.56 -6.96
CA ALA A 88 -0.61 11.93 -7.36
C ALA A 88 0.67 12.47 -6.69
N LEU A 89 0.95 12.07 -5.44
CA LEU A 89 2.10 12.55 -4.67
C LEU A 89 3.41 11.80 -4.98
N ALA A 90 3.32 10.59 -5.51
CA ALA A 90 4.46 9.71 -5.73
C ALA A 90 5.18 9.93 -7.08
N VAL A 91 5.16 11.14 -7.64
CA VAL A 91 5.66 11.41 -9.00
C VAL A 91 7.19 11.41 -9.02
N SER A 92 7.79 11.89 -7.94
CA SER A 92 9.23 11.85 -7.70
C SER A 92 9.47 11.67 -6.21
N LEU A 93 10.68 11.27 -5.82
CA LEU A 93 11.07 11.20 -4.41
C LEU A 93 10.97 12.57 -3.73
N GLY A 94 11.32 13.65 -4.42
CA GLY A 94 11.20 15.02 -3.90
C GLY A 94 9.74 15.36 -3.55
N THR A 95 8.85 15.24 -4.53
CA THR A 95 7.40 15.48 -4.34
C THR A 95 6.82 14.60 -3.23
N TRP A 96 7.23 13.34 -3.18
CA TRP A 96 6.80 12.43 -2.13
C TRP A 96 7.26 12.92 -0.75
N HIS A 97 8.56 13.21 -0.57
CA HIS A 97 9.13 13.63 0.71
C HIS A 97 8.61 14.96 1.23
N GLU A 98 8.21 15.86 0.33
CA GLU A 98 7.57 17.13 0.67
C GLU A 98 6.10 16.96 1.10
N SER A 99 5.45 15.86 0.70
CA SER A 99 4.07 15.59 1.06
C SER A 99 3.89 15.30 2.56
N LYS A 100 2.67 15.47 3.07
CA LYS A 100 2.35 15.12 4.46
C LYS A 100 2.65 13.66 4.80
N TYR A 101 2.48 12.76 3.83
CA TYR A 101 2.78 11.34 4.01
C TYR A 101 4.28 11.11 3.96
N GLY A 102 5.00 11.63 2.97
CA GLY A 102 6.43 11.36 2.82
C GLY A 102 7.35 12.11 3.77
N ARG A 103 6.82 13.08 4.55
CA ARG A 103 7.50 13.59 5.75
C ARG A 103 7.58 12.52 6.85
N LEU A 104 6.54 11.70 6.98
CA LEU A 104 6.47 10.59 7.92
C LEU A 104 7.06 9.32 7.28
N ILE A 105 6.60 8.92 6.10
CA ILE A 105 6.94 7.69 5.38
C ILE A 105 8.03 7.96 4.33
N LYS A 106 9.30 7.77 4.68
CA LYS A 106 10.44 7.86 3.79
C LYS A 106 10.59 6.64 2.89
N LEU A 107 10.52 6.85 1.59
CA LEU A 107 10.93 5.90 0.55
C LEU A 107 12.37 6.22 0.13
N CYS A 108 13.27 5.24 0.12
CA CYS A 108 14.71 5.49 -0.06
C CYS A 108 15.19 5.47 -1.52
N ASP A 109 14.42 4.92 -2.45
CA ASP A 109 14.82 4.84 -3.85
C ASP A 109 13.66 5.00 -4.83
N HIS A 110 13.99 5.49 -6.02
CA HIS A 110 13.02 5.75 -7.09
C HIS A 110 12.34 4.47 -7.58
N GLY A 111 13.06 3.35 -7.67
CA GLY A 111 12.50 2.09 -8.15
C GLY A 111 11.43 1.53 -7.21
N SER A 112 11.63 1.63 -5.90
CA SER A 112 10.61 1.27 -4.90
C SER A 112 9.40 2.19 -4.98
N LEU A 113 9.62 3.51 -5.13
CA LEU A 113 8.54 4.48 -5.30
C LEU A 113 7.70 4.18 -6.54
N GLU A 114 8.34 3.91 -7.67
CA GLU A 114 7.68 3.61 -8.95
C GLU A 114 6.81 2.35 -8.86
N LYS A 115 7.36 1.25 -8.33
CA LYS A 115 6.61 0.01 -8.18
C LYS A 115 5.42 0.14 -7.21
N VAL A 116 5.57 0.90 -6.14
CA VAL A 116 4.46 1.18 -5.21
C VAL A 116 3.42 2.10 -5.86
N ARG A 117 3.87 3.10 -6.62
CA ARG A 117 3.00 3.99 -7.41
C ARG A 117 2.16 3.20 -8.42
N GLU A 118 2.73 2.21 -9.10
CA GLU A 118 1.98 1.32 -9.99
C GLU A 118 0.84 0.58 -9.26
N MET A 119 1.09 0.10 -8.04
CA MET A 119 0.06 -0.55 -7.24
C MET A 119 -1.04 0.42 -6.83
N TRP A 120 -0.71 1.67 -6.47
CA TRP A 120 -1.72 2.68 -6.19
C TRP A 120 -2.50 3.11 -7.44
N LYS A 121 -1.86 3.13 -8.62
CA LYS A 121 -2.57 3.29 -9.89
C LYS A 121 -3.58 2.15 -10.08
N PHE A 122 -3.17 0.91 -9.82
CA PHE A 122 -4.06 -0.23 -9.90
C PHE A 122 -5.25 -0.11 -8.94
N TYR A 123 -5.03 0.34 -7.70
CA TYR A 123 -6.08 0.51 -6.70
C TYR A 123 -7.00 1.70 -6.96
N GLY A 124 -6.46 2.80 -7.48
CA GLY A 124 -7.14 4.09 -7.56
C GLY A 124 -8.06 4.30 -8.76
N PHE A 125 -7.88 3.51 -9.82
CA PHE A 125 -8.60 3.70 -11.08
C PHE A 125 -9.43 2.48 -11.43
N GLU A 126 -10.71 2.71 -11.73
CA GLU A 126 -11.62 1.66 -12.16
C GLU A 126 -11.15 1.00 -13.46
N ARG A 127 -11.20 -0.32 -13.48
CA ARG A 127 -11.06 -1.11 -14.70
C ARG A 127 -12.43 -1.30 -15.31
N LYS A 128 -12.56 -1.15 -16.63
CA LYS A 128 -13.85 -1.31 -17.30
C LYS A 128 -13.97 -2.70 -17.93
N GLY A 129 -15.20 -3.20 -18.03
CA GLY A 129 -15.54 -4.32 -18.90
C GLY A 129 -15.08 -5.70 -18.41
N ASN A 130 -14.53 -6.49 -19.34
CA ASN A 130 -14.20 -7.91 -19.19
C ASN A 130 -13.17 -8.21 -18.09
N GLU A 131 -12.31 -7.26 -17.74
CA GLU A 131 -11.26 -7.44 -16.73
C GLU A 131 -11.81 -7.64 -15.32
N ILE A 132 -12.86 -6.88 -14.95
CA ILE A 132 -13.51 -7.04 -13.63
C ILE A 132 -14.17 -8.41 -13.54
N SER A 133 -14.89 -8.82 -14.58
CA SER A 133 -15.58 -10.13 -14.60
C SER A 133 -14.58 -11.27 -14.50
N ARG A 134 -13.50 -11.25 -15.29
CA ARG A 134 -12.44 -12.25 -15.23
C ARG A 134 -11.76 -12.29 -13.85
N PHE A 135 -11.51 -11.13 -13.24
CA PHE A 135 -10.93 -11.07 -11.90
C PHE A 135 -11.87 -11.65 -10.84
N LYS A 136 -13.17 -11.32 -10.90
CA LYS A 136 -14.20 -11.88 -10.00
C LYS A 136 -14.29 -13.40 -10.15
N GLU A 137 -14.36 -13.90 -11.37
CA GLU A 137 -14.42 -15.35 -11.67
C GLU A 137 -13.18 -16.08 -11.16
N HIS A 138 -11.98 -15.51 -11.39
CA HIS A 138 -10.73 -16.09 -10.91
C HIS A 138 -10.68 -16.13 -9.37
N LEU A 139 -11.08 -15.03 -8.71
CA LEU A 139 -11.17 -14.97 -7.26
C LEU A 139 -12.15 -16.02 -6.71
N ASP A 140 -13.33 -16.16 -7.32
CA ASP A 140 -14.32 -17.18 -6.95
C ASP A 140 -13.81 -18.60 -7.16
N ALA A 141 -13.04 -18.86 -8.21
CA ALA A 141 -12.41 -20.15 -8.45
C ALA A 141 -11.38 -20.48 -7.36
N CYS A 142 -10.52 -19.53 -6.99
CA CYS A 142 -9.53 -19.69 -5.94
C CYS A 142 -10.20 -19.93 -4.56
N ILE A 143 -11.25 -19.17 -4.22
CA ILE A 143 -12.01 -19.34 -2.97
C ILE A 143 -12.68 -20.72 -2.93
N ARG A 144 -13.29 -21.17 -4.03
CA ARG A 144 -13.88 -22.51 -4.11
C ARG A 144 -12.83 -23.59 -3.87
N LYS A 145 -11.66 -23.47 -4.51
CA LYS A 145 -10.55 -24.42 -4.34
C LYS A 145 -10.06 -24.49 -2.89
N SER A 146 -9.96 -23.35 -2.20
CA SER A 146 -9.51 -23.33 -0.78
C SER A 146 -10.53 -23.90 0.20
N LYS A 147 -11.83 -23.94 -0.16
CA LYS A 147 -12.89 -24.55 0.66
C LYS A 147 -13.02 -26.05 0.45
N SER A 148 -12.42 -26.59 -0.60
CA SER A 148 -12.43 -28.03 -0.94
C SER A 148 -11.16 -28.77 -0.51
N THR A 149 -10.24 -28.08 0.19
CA THR A 149 -9.02 -28.64 0.79
C THR A 149 -9.16 -28.62 2.29
#